data_AF-A0A348N3E3-F1
#
_entry.id   AF-A0A348N3E3-F1
#
_cell.length_a   1.000
_cell.length_b   1.000
_cell.length_c   1.000
_cell.angle_alpha   90.00
_cell.angle_beta   90.00
_cell.angle_gamma   90.00
#
_symmetry.space_group_name_H-M   'P 1'
#
loop_
_entity.id
_entity.type
_entity.pdbx_description
1 polymer ?
#
loop_
_entity_poly.entity_id
_entity_poly.type
_entity_poly.pdbx_seq_one_letter_code
_entity_poly.pdbx_strand_id
1 'polypeptide(L)'
;MEQLHHIIWNLLDNAWHYSDQVAEKPVVKLRIAINHQEKILLDVMDNGPGVSPAMQKVLFEPFQSEREGGTGLGLYLAKEFSQANGIQLHYLSSQVQGSCFRLILPTEKRM
;
A
#
# COMPACT_ATOMS: atom_id res chain seq x y z
N MET A 1 11.77 -13.13 -3.33
CA MET A 1 12.36 -11.82 -2.95
C MET A 1 11.95 -10.73 -3.93
N GLU A 2 12.07 -10.94 -5.25
CA GLU A 2 11.68 -9.94 -6.27
C GLU A 2 10.22 -9.49 -6.17
N GLN A 3 9.28 -10.41 -5.92
CA GLN A 3 7.86 -10.06 -5.76
C GLN A 3 7.59 -9.16 -4.55
N LEU A 4 8.26 -9.38 -3.41
CA LEU A 4 8.13 -8.50 -2.24
C LEU A 4 8.69 -7.11 -2.53
N HIS A 5 9.81 -7.04 -3.26
CA HIS A 5 10.33 -5.77 -3.75
C HIS A 5 9.27 -5.06 -4.60
N HIS A 6 8.66 -5.73 -5.58
CA HIS A 6 7.64 -5.12 -6.43
C HIS A 6 6.43 -4.60 -5.66
N ILE A 7 5.96 -5.35 -4.65
CA ILE A 7 4.87 -4.91 -3.78
C ILE A 7 5.28 -3.62 -3.05
N ILE A 8 6.41 -3.64 -2.34
CA ILE A 8 6.85 -2.51 -1.52
C ILE A 8 7.14 -1.29 -2.40
N TRP A 9 7.81 -1.47 -3.53
CA TRP A 9 8.11 -0.40 -4.47
C TRP A 9 6.84 0.25 -5.01
N ASN A 10 5.83 -0.55 -5.38
CA ASN A 10 4.56 0.00 -5.86
C ASN A 10 3.86 0.83 -4.78
N LEU A 11 3.83 0.36 -3.54
CA LEU A 11 3.23 1.10 -2.43
C LEU A 11 4.01 2.39 -2.12
N LEU A 12 5.34 2.35 -2.16
CA LEU A 12 6.19 3.53 -1.92
C LEU A 12 6.08 4.56 -3.04
N ASP A 13 6.06 4.14 -4.31
CA ASP A 13 5.90 5.03 -5.46
C ASP A 13 4.53 5.73 -5.41
N ASN A 14 3.46 4.99 -5.08
CA ASN A 14 2.14 5.58 -4.85
C ASN A 14 2.15 6.56 -3.67
N ALA A 15 2.70 6.17 -2.52
CA ALA A 15 2.77 7.03 -1.34
C ALA A 15 3.55 8.32 -1.63
N TRP A 16 4.66 8.23 -2.37
CA TRP A 16 5.42 9.40 -2.79
C TRP A 16 4.60 10.28 -3.73
N HIS A 17 4.01 9.69 -4.78
CA HIS A 17 3.24 10.44 -5.77
C HIS A 17 2.03 11.17 -5.18
N TYR A 18 1.31 10.51 -4.27
CA TYR A 18 0.08 11.06 -3.67
C TYR A 18 0.32 11.78 -2.33
N SER A 19 1.54 11.80 -1.79
CA SER A 19 1.88 12.63 -0.63
C SER A 19 1.55 14.10 -0.89
N ASP A 20 1.33 14.88 0.17
CA ASP A 20 0.97 16.29 0.03
C ASP A 20 2.16 17.09 -0.53
N GLN A 21 2.15 17.28 -1.85
CA GLN A 21 3.17 18.01 -2.60
C GLN A 21 3.14 19.52 -2.38
N VAL A 22 2.08 20.04 -1.74
CA VAL A 22 1.90 21.48 -1.46
C VAL A 22 2.33 21.82 -0.04
N ALA A 23 2.38 20.84 0.86
CA ALA A 23 3.00 20.98 2.17
C ALA A 23 4.49 21.37 2.04
N GLU A 24 5.01 22.09 3.03
CA GLU A 24 6.43 22.45 3.11
C GLU A 24 7.35 21.22 3.02
N LYS A 25 6.85 20.06 3.51
CA LYS A 25 7.54 18.77 3.45
C LYS A 25 6.54 17.65 3.17
N PRO A 26 6.55 17.05 1.96
CA PRO A 26 5.84 15.80 1.70
C PRO A 26 6.40 14.70 2.58
N VAL A 27 5.53 13.82 3.09
CA VAL A 27 5.93 12.80 4.06
C VAL A 27 5.47 11.42 3.61
N VAL A 28 6.42 10.50 3.52
CA VAL A 28 6.18 9.07 3.44
C VAL A 28 6.75 8.40 4.69
N LYS A 29 5.98 7.54 5.35
CA LYS A 29 6.38 6.80 6.56
C LYS A 29 6.21 5.31 6.35
N LEU A 30 7.20 4.58 6.83
CA LEU A 30 7.13 3.13 6.99
C LEU A 30 7.04 2.82 8.48
N ARG A 31 6.07 1.99 8.87
CA ARG A 31 5.95 1.49 10.24
C ARG A 31 5.92 -0.02 10.23
N ILE A 32 6.83 -0.64 10.98
CA ILE A 32 6.82 -2.08 11.24
C ILE A 32 6.38 -2.31 12.68
N ALA A 33 5.44 -3.21 12.89
CA ALA A 33 4.96 -3.60 14.20
C ALA A 33 4.60 -5.08 14.23
N ILE A 34 4.53 -5.67 15.43
CA ILE A 34 3.94 -6.99 15.64
C ILE A 34 2.62 -6.77 16.38
N ASN A 35 1.53 -7.38 15.88
CA ASN A 35 0.23 -7.25 16.53
C ASN A 35 0.04 -8.31 17.64
N HIS A 36 -1.09 -8.26 18.35
CA HIS A 36 -1.42 -9.21 19.42
C HIS A 36 -1.55 -10.68 18.97
N GLN A 37 -1.62 -10.93 17.67
CA GLN A 37 -1.67 -12.27 17.07
C GLN A 37 -0.30 -12.70 16.50
N GLU A 38 0.78 -12.03 16.94
CA GLU A 38 2.17 -12.26 16.49
C GLU A 38 2.41 -12.05 14.99
N LYS A 39 1.48 -11.40 14.27
CA LYS A 39 1.65 -11.09 12.85
C LYS A 39 2.50 -9.84 12.66
N ILE A 40 3.42 -9.90 11.72
CA ILE A 40 4.22 -8.74 11.31
C ILE A 40 3.37 -7.85 10.41
N LEU A 41 3.20 -6.60 10.84
CA LEU A 41 2.52 -5.54 10.11
C LEU A 41 3.57 -4.59 9.52
N LEU A 42 3.47 -4.31 8.22
CA LEU A 42 4.22 -3.27 7.55
C LEU A 42 3.23 -2.26 6.95
N ASP A 43 3.21 -1.07 7.51
CA ASP A 43 2.39 0.04 7.03
C ASP A 43 3.24 0.97 6.16
N VAL A 44 2.73 1.30 4.97
CA VAL A 44 3.24 2.35 4.08
C VAL A 44 2.23 3.48 4.10
N MET A 45 2.66 4.64 4.57
CA MET A 45 1.80 5.79 4.82
C MET A 45 2.30 7.04 4.10
N ASP A 46 1.38 7.90 3.68
CA ASP A 46 1.67 9.26 3.23
C ASP A 46 0.80 10.29 3.97
N ASN A 47 1.11 11.57 3.79
CA ASN A 47 0.33 12.69 4.31
C ASN A 47 -0.60 13.34 3.28
N GLY A 48 -0.92 12.63 2.19
CA GLY A 48 -1.74 13.12 1.09
C GLY A 48 -3.23 13.27 1.40
N PRO A 49 -4.09 13.38 0.37
CA PRO A 49 -5.54 13.44 0.54
C PRO A 49 -6.17 12.07 0.88
N GLY A 50 -5.40 10.99 0.72
CA GLY A 50 -5.93 9.63 0.76
C GLY A 50 -6.69 9.26 -0.52
N VAL A 51 -7.21 8.03 -0.55
CA VAL A 51 -7.98 7.49 -1.68
C VAL A 51 -9.44 7.87 -1.55
N SER A 52 -10.07 8.33 -2.64
CA SER A 52 -11.50 8.65 -2.68
C SER A 52 -12.39 7.43 -2.33
N PRO A 53 -13.56 7.60 -1.68
CA PRO A 53 -14.43 6.47 -1.35
C PRO A 53 -14.92 5.67 -2.56
N ALA A 54 -15.01 6.31 -3.73
CA ALA A 54 -15.35 5.63 -4.98
C ALA A 54 -14.21 4.72 -5.44
N MET A 55 -12.98 5.24 -5.46
CA MET A 55 -11.79 4.49 -5.85
C MET A 55 -11.46 3.36 -4.86
N GLN A 56 -11.69 3.54 -3.56
CA GLN A 56 -11.49 2.49 -2.55
C GLN A 56 -12.21 1.18 -2.87
N LYS A 57 -13.36 1.21 -3.57
CA LYS A 57 -14.13 0.02 -3.94
C LYS A 57 -13.48 -0.81 -5.05
N VAL A 58 -12.62 -0.19 -5.85
CA VAL A 58 -12.02 -0.77 -7.06
C VAL A 58 -10.50 -0.64 -7.06
N LEU A 59 -9.91 -0.29 -5.91
CA LEU A 59 -8.51 0.11 -5.78
C LEU A 59 -7.51 -0.99 -6.19
N PHE A 60 -7.92 -2.25 -6.08
CA PHE A 60 -7.12 -3.41 -6.48
C PHE A 60 -7.58 -4.03 -7.80
N GLU A 61 -8.54 -3.42 -8.50
CA GLU A 61 -8.97 -3.87 -9.82
C GLU A 61 -8.01 -3.35 -10.91
N PRO A 62 -7.79 -4.12 -11.99
CA PRO A 62 -6.88 -3.69 -13.05
C PRO A 62 -7.41 -2.44 -13.77
N PHE A 63 -6.47 -1.60 -14.21
CA PHE A 63 -6.72 -0.35 -14.96
C PHE A 63 -7.48 0.74 -14.19
N GLN A 64 -7.60 0.60 -12.87
CA GLN A 64 -8.16 1.64 -12.01
C GLN A 64 -7.03 2.52 -11.46
N SER A 65 -7.07 3.82 -11.76
CA SER A 65 -6.07 4.79 -11.31
C SER A 65 -6.62 6.21 -11.38
N GLU A 66 -6.35 7.01 -10.36
CA GLU A 66 -6.55 8.47 -10.39
C GLU A 66 -5.26 9.21 -10.80
N ARG A 67 -4.12 8.50 -10.93
CA ARG A 67 -2.84 9.06 -11.37
C ARG A 67 -2.83 9.26 -12.88
N GLU A 68 -2.56 10.49 -13.30
CA GLU A 68 -2.32 10.83 -14.70
C GLU A 68 -1.11 10.06 -15.25
N GLY A 69 -1.27 9.44 -16.43
CA GLY A 69 -0.24 8.62 -17.07
C GLY A 69 0.03 7.26 -16.40
N GLY A 70 -0.68 6.92 -15.32
CA GLY A 70 -0.58 5.61 -14.67
C GLY A 70 -1.37 4.55 -15.43
N THR A 71 -0.81 3.33 -15.55
CA THR A 71 -1.51 2.20 -16.20
C THR A 71 -2.66 1.62 -15.36
N GLY A 72 -2.72 1.95 -14.06
CA GLY A 72 -3.65 1.33 -13.11
C GLY A 72 -3.38 -0.15 -12.82
N LEU A 73 -2.21 -0.67 -13.21
CA LEU A 73 -1.83 -2.07 -12.94
C LEU A 73 -1.04 -2.26 -11.64
N GLY A 74 -0.50 -1.18 -11.07
CA GLY A 74 0.43 -1.26 -9.94
C GLY A 74 -0.17 -1.95 -8.71
N LEU A 75 -1.29 -1.43 -8.21
CA LEU A 75 -1.95 -1.97 -7.01
C LEU A 75 -2.59 -3.34 -7.26
N TYR A 76 -3.08 -3.59 -8.48
CA TYR A 76 -3.53 -4.90 -8.91
C TYR A 76 -2.39 -5.93 -8.81
N LEU A 77 -1.24 -5.66 -9.42
CA LEU A 77 -0.07 -6.55 -9.35
C LEU A 77 0.44 -6.71 -7.92
N ALA A 78 0.46 -5.63 -7.12
CA ALA A 78 0.81 -5.71 -5.71
C ALA A 78 -0.14 -6.65 -4.95
N LYS A 79 -1.44 -6.65 -5.27
CA LYS A 79 -2.43 -7.56 -4.69
C LYS A 79 -2.19 -9.01 -5.10
N GLU A 80 -1.98 -9.27 -6.39
CA GLU A 80 -1.70 -10.62 -6.92
C GLU A 80 -0.43 -11.21 -6.32
N PHE A 81 0.66 -10.44 -6.29
CA PHE A 81 1.90 -10.85 -5.64
C PHE A 81 1.72 -11.07 -4.14
N SER A 82 0.94 -10.22 -3.46
CA SER A 82 0.67 -10.41 -2.04
C SER A 82 -0.05 -11.74 -1.79
N GLN A 83 -1.11 -12.02 -2.54
CA GLN A 83 -1.87 -13.27 -2.44
C GLN A 83 -0.99 -14.50 -2.73
N ALA A 84 -0.19 -14.47 -3.80
CA ALA A 84 0.72 -15.57 -4.16
C ALA A 84 1.72 -15.90 -3.04
N ASN A 85 2.13 -14.89 -2.27
CA ASN A 85 3.09 -15.02 -1.17
C ASN A 85 2.44 -15.17 0.22
N GLY A 86 1.11 -15.29 0.31
CA GLY A 86 0.41 -15.38 1.59
C GLY A 86 0.44 -14.08 2.42
N ILE A 87 0.74 -12.95 1.78
CA ILE A 87 0.73 -11.61 2.38
C ILE A 87 -0.67 -11.02 2.21
N GLN A 88 -1.22 -10.45 3.28
CA GLN A 88 -2.49 -9.72 3.17
C GLN A 88 -2.19 -8.24 2.93
N LEU A 89 -2.69 -7.69 1.82
CA LEU A 89 -2.64 -6.26 1.50
C LEU A 89 -4.00 -5.60 1.75
N HIS A 90 -4.01 -4.57 2.59
CA HIS A 90 -5.18 -3.78 2.97
C HIS A 90 -4.93 -2.28 2.81
N TYR A 91 -6.00 -1.54 2.53
CA TYR A 91 -6.03 -0.08 2.65
C TYR A 91 -6.78 0.32 3.93
N LEU A 92 -6.22 1.21 4.74
CA LEU A 92 -6.77 1.63 6.03
C LEU A 92 -7.27 3.08 5.96
N SER A 93 -8.55 3.25 5.59
CA SER A 93 -9.16 4.55 5.28
C SER A 93 -9.49 5.44 6.48
N SER A 94 -9.49 4.91 7.71
CA SER A 94 -10.01 5.61 8.90
C SER A 94 -8.95 5.90 9.97
N GLN A 95 -7.68 5.58 9.73
CA GLN A 95 -6.66 5.53 10.79
C GLN A 95 -5.61 6.64 10.72
N VAL A 96 -5.56 7.44 9.65
CA VAL A 96 -4.51 8.44 9.41
C VAL A 96 -5.03 9.62 8.60
N GLN A 97 -4.39 10.78 8.76
CA GLN A 97 -4.42 11.82 7.74
C GLN A 97 -3.53 11.34 6.57
N GLY A 98 -4.13 11.12 5.39
CA GLY A 98 -3.47 10.57 4.20
C GLY A 98 -3.81 9.11 3.89
N SER A 99 -2.95 8.43 3.13
CA SER A 99 -3.14 7.02 2.79
C SER A 99 -2.39 6.11 3.76
N CYS A 100 -2.90 4.90 3.97
CA CYS A 100 -2.17 3.84 4.67
C CYS A 100 -2.45 2.48 4.03
N PHE A 101 -1.41 1.88 3.44
CA PHE A 101 -1.42 0.51 2.96
C PHE A 101 -0.73 -0.40 3.97
N ARG A 102 -1.43 -1.42 4.45
CA ARG A 102 -0.92 -2.40 5.40
C ARG A 102 -0.68 -3.73 4.71
N LEU A 103 0.55 -4.21 4.82
CA LEU A 103 0.93 -5.59 4.56
C LEU A 103 0.93 -6.37 5.88
N ILE A 104 0.29 -7.53 5.88
CA ILE A 104 0.36 -8.51 6.97
C ILE A 104 1.18 -9.68 6.44
N LEU A 105 2.42 -9.79 6.92
CA LEU A 105 3.35 -10.81 6.45
C LEU A 105 3.09 -12.15 7.17
N PRO A 106 3.25 -13.29 6.48
CA PRO A 106 3.22 -14.59 7.13
C PRO A 106 4.38 -14.72 8.13
N THR A 107 4.12 -15.32 9.27
CA THR A 107 5.12 -15.56 10.34
C THR A 107 6.01 -16.76 10.05
N GLU A 108 5.61 -17.63 9.12
CA GLU A 108 6.35 -18.81 8.70
C GLU A 108 6.92 -18.64 7.29
N LYS A 109 8.17 -19.07 7.12
CA LYS A 109 8.80 -19.15 5.80
C LYS A 109 8.21 -20.37 5.08
N ARG A 110 7.42 -20.16 4.01
CA ARG A 110 7.06 -21.27 3.10
C ARG A 110 8.36 -21.85 2.54
N MET A 111 8.67 -23.10 2.91
CA MET A 111 9.74 -23.91 2.36
C MET A 111 9.35 -24.40 0.97
#